data_AF-A0A9Q0C902-F1
#
_entry.id   AF-A0A9Q0C902-F1
#
_cell.length_a   1.000
_cell.length_b   1.000
_cell.length_c   1.000
_cell.angle_alpha   90.00
_cell.angle_beta   90.00
_cell.angle_gamma   90.00
#
_symmetry.space_group_name_H-M   'P 1'
#
loop_
_entity.id
_entity.type
_entity.pdbx_description
1 polymer ?
#
loop_
_entity_poly.entity_id
_entity_poly.type
_entity_poly.pdbx_seq_one_letter_code
_entity_poly.pdbx_strand_id
1 'polypeptide(L)'
;MKMAWLRFLVLSLFIVLLSARGIPDPPPGAHLKFTVGVEGIVYCKSCKLPGYIANIGMSPIPGATAILRCRTNSTNAISVPIKTNSGGYFLFQTSQLTSFTSSNCRVYVTNSPLRKCNVLVYPGPRGSNMLKFERAFTTNNGIEYLYTSGSFVFQPKKGLRCP
;
A
#
# COMPACT_ATOMS: atom_id res chain seq x y z
N MET A 1 2.93 28.46 52.35
CA MET A 1 3.63 27.45 51.53
C MET A 1 2.65 26.35 51.14
N LYS A 2 2.04 26.35 49.94
CA LYS A 2 1.25 25.22 49.40
C LYS A 2 0.76 25.36 47.94
N MET A 3 1.17 26.38 47.17
CA MET A 3 0.60 26.65 45.83
C MET A 3 1.59 26.59 44.65
N ALA A 4 2.86 26.23 44.87
CA ALA A 4 3.88 26.23 43.82
C ALA A 4 4.03 24.88 43.07
N TRP A 5 3.62 23.77 43.66
CA TRP A 5 3.80 22.43 43.07
C TRP A 5 2.76 22.05 42.01
N LEU A 6 1.57 22.65 42.05
CA LEU A 6 0.50 22.31 41.11
C LEU A 6 0.76 22.83 39.68
N ARG A 7 1.63 23.84 39.52
CA ARG A 7 1.90 24.45 38.20
C ARG A 7 2.96 23.70 37.39
N PHE A 8 3.84 22.93 38.02
CA PHE A 8 4.88 22.17 37.32
C PHE A 8 4.37 20.83 36.74
N LEU A 9 3.40 20.19 37.40
CA LEU A 9 2.79 18.95 36.89
C LEU A 9 1.89 19.17 35.66
N VAL A 10 1.35 20.38 35.48
CA VAL A 10 0.47 20.70 34.35
C VAL A 10 1.27 20.99 33.07
N LEU A 11 2.51 21.49 33.19
CA LEU A 11 3.33 21.80 32.01
C LEU A 11 3.98 20.57 31.36
N SER A 12 4.20 19.46 32.09
CA SER A 12 4.82 18.26 31.53
C SER A 12 3.87 17.40 30.70
N LEU A 13 2.54 17.51 30.93
CA LEU A 13 1.54 16.75 30.17
C LEU A 13 1.30 17.28 28.74
N PHE A 14 1.72 18.53 28.44
CA PHE A 14 1.58 19.11 27.10
C PHE A 14 2.64 18.66 26.10
N ILE A 15 3.71 17.98 26.54
CA ILE A 15 4.85 17.61 25.68
C ILE A 15 4.56 16.37 24.81
N VAL A 16 3.51 15.59 25.08
CA VAL A 16 3.31 14.29 24.38
C VAL A 16 2.31 14.34 23.21
N LEU A 17 1.57 15.43 23.03
CA LEU A 17 0.43 15.46 22.09
C LEU A 17 0.76 15.95 20.67
N LEU A 18 1.97 16.41 20.35
CA LEU A 18 2.21 17.21 19.14
C LEU A 18 2.89 16.54 17.93
N SER A 19 3.14 15.23 17.89
CA SER A 19 3.80 14.64 16.70
C SER A 19 3.20 13.35 16.15
N ALA A 20 1.95 13.04 16.46
CA ALA A 20 1.18 12.13 15.61
C ALA A 20 0.54 12.93 14.47
N ARG A 21 1.34 13.38 13.48
CA ARG A 21 0.78 13.72 12.17
C ARG A 21 0.34 12.41 11.53
N GLY A 22 -0.85 11.96 11.91
CA GLY A 22 -1.60 10.96 11.18
C GLY A 22 -1.67 11.42 9.72
N ILE A 23 -1.53 10.46 8.81
CA ILE A 23 -1.88 10.65 7.41
C ILE A 23 -3.31 11.22 7.42
N PRO A 24 -3.60 12.37 6.77
CA PRO A 24 -4.96 12.88 6.76
C PRO A 24 -5.85 11.80 6.15
N ASP A 25 -6.77 11.28 6.97
CA ASP A 25 -7.83 10.40 6.50
C ASP A 25 -8.57 11.14 5.37
N PRO A 26 -8.95 10.45 4.29
CA PRO A 26 -9.76 11.05 3.26
C PRO A 26 -11.03 11.64 3.89
N PRO A 27 -11.56 12.77 3.37
CA PRO A 27 -12.69 13.46 3.95
C PRO A 27 -13.86 12.50 4.24
N PRO A 28 -14.48 12.55 5.44
CA PRO A 28 -15.69 11.78 5.71
C PRO A 28 -16.75 12.17 4.67
N GLY A 29 -17.15 11.21 3.83
CA GLY A 29 -18.13 11.45 2.75
C GLY A 29 -17.57 11.58 1.34
N ALA A 30 -16.24 11.49 1.14
CA ALA A 30 -15.69 11.17 -0.18
C ALA A 30 -15.92 9.68 -0.49
N HIS A 31 -17.19 9.29 -0.67
CA HIS A 31 -17.56 7.96 -1.15
C HIS A 31 -17.15 7.84 -2.61
N LEU A 32 -15.92 7.43 -2.85
CA LEU A 32 -15.50 6.96 -4.16
C LEU A 32 -16.41 5.78 -4.51
N LYS A 33 -17.21 5.90 -5.57
CA LYS A 33 -18.13 4.87 -6.03
C LYS A 33 -17.34 3.76 -6.71
N PHE A 34 -16.92 2.73 -5.99
CA PHE A 34 -16.28 1.56 -6.57
C PHE A 34 -16.86 0.26 -6.03
N THR A 35 -17.03 -0.73 -6.90
CA THR A 35 -17.55 -2.05 -6.50
C THR A 35 -16.44 -2.97 -6.01
N VAL A 36 -15.20 -2.76 -6.48
CA VAL A 36 -14.05 -3.60 -6.16
C VAL A 36 -12.83 -2.76 -5.77
N GLY A 37 -12.33 -3.02 -4.56
CA GLY A 37 -11.07 -2.53 -4.01
C GLY A 37 -9.99 -3.61 -4.13
N VAL A 38 -8.78 -3.25 -4.56
CA VAL A 38 -7.62 -4.14 -4.54
C VAL A 38 -6.43 -3.46 -3.89
N GLU A 39 -5.94 -3.99 -2.79
CA GLU A 39 -4.82 -3.43 -2.04
C GLU A 39 -3.54 -4.27 -2.13
N GLY A 40 -2.43 -3.63 -1.78
CA GLY A 40 -1.15 -4.29 -1.57
C GLY A 40 -0.07 -3.29 -1.18
N ILE A 41 1.14 -3.80 -0.93
CA ILE A 41 2.28 -3.00 -0.49
C ILE A 41 3.55 -3.39 -1.21
N VAL A 42 4.41 -2.41 -1.48
CA VAL A 42 5.71 -2.62 -2.12
C VAL A 42 6.82 -2.26 -1.16
N TYR A 43 7.75 -3.19 -0.97
CA TYR A 43 8.89 -3.09 -0.07
C TYR A 43 10.23 -3.16 -0.80
N CYS A 44 11.23 -2.54 -0.18
CA CYS A 44 12.64 -2.75 -0.45
C CYS A 44 13.26 -3.53 0.71
N LYS A 45 13.81 -4.70 0.43
CA LYS A 45 14.55 -5.52 1.38
C LYS A 45 15.93 -4.93 1.66
N SER A 46 16.36 -4.99 2.92
CA SER A 46 17.70 -4.64 3.41
C SER A 46 18.10 -3.16 3.33
N CYS A 47 17.31 -2.29 2.70
CA CYS A 47 17.55 -0.84 2.74
C CYS A 47 16.79 -0.20 3.91
N LYS A 48 17.48 0.66 4.66
CA LYS A 48 16.92 1.49 5.75
C LYS A 48 16.51 2.86 5.22
N LEU A 49 15.46 2.88 4.41
CA LEU A 49 14.87 4.09 3.84
C LEU A 49 13.84 4.67 4.84
N PRO A 50 13.27 5.86 4.60
CA PRO A 50 12.17 6.37 5.42
C PRO A 50 11.04 5.34 5.55
N GLY A 51 10.56 5.16 6.78
CA GLY A 51 9.55 4.14 7.09
C GLY A 51 10.11 2.72 7.26
N TYR A 52 11.43 2.54 7.42
CA TYR A 52 12.03 1.22 7.68
C TYR A 52 11.40 0.51 8.88
N ILE A 53 11.04 -0.75 8.68
CA ILE A 53 10.34 -1.59 9.66
C ILE A 53 11.30 -2.70 10.10
N ALA A 54 11.84 -2.56 11.32
CA ALA A 54 12.94 -3.39 11.81
C ALA A 54 12.58 -4.88 11.95
N ASN A 55 11.35 -5.21 12.36
CA ASN A 55 10.89 -6.59 12.57
C ASN A 55 10.81 -7.41 11.27
N ILE A 56 10.62 -6.76 10.11
CA ILE A 56 10.58 -7.42 8.80
C ILE A 56 11.80 -7.10 7.93
N GLY A 57 12.68 -6.20 8.38
CA GLY A 57 13.92 -5.86 7.68
C GLY A 57 13.71 -5.17 6.33
N MET A 58 12.62 -4.41 6.17
CA MET A 58 12.20 -3.82 4.90
C MET A 58 11.77 -2.36 5.07
N SER A 59 11.92 -1.57 4.00
CA SER A 59 11.34 -0.23 3.91
C SER A 59 10.26 -0.17 2.83
N PRO A 60 9.17 0.58 3.01
CA PRO A 60 8.20 0.80 1.97
C PRO A 60 8.81 1.56 0.78
N ILE A 61 8.31 1.30 -0.43
CA ILE A 61 8.74 2.00 -1.65
C ILE A 61 7.62 2.91 -2.16
N PRO A 62 7.73 4.24 -1.98
CA PRO A 62 6.81 5.19 -2.59
C PRO A 62 7.04 5.32 -4.09
N GLY A 63 5.99 5.54 -4.87
CA GLY A 63 6.05 5.76 -6.32
C GLY A 63 6.36 4.54 -7.19
N ALA A 64 6.35 3.32 -6.62
CA ALA A 64 6.40 2.07 -7.39
C ALA A 64 5.16 1.94 -8.28
N THR A 65 5.33 1.40 -9.49
CA THR A 65 4.19 1.19 -10.41
C THR A 65 3.59 -0.19 -10.16
N ALA A 66 2.35 -0.23 -9.69
CA ALA A 66 1.53 -1.43 -9.63
C ALA A 66 0.53 -1.42 -10.81
N ILE A 67 0.28 -2.58 -11.40
CA ILE A 67 -0.67 -2.76 -12.50
C ILE A 67 -1.60 -3.90 -12.13
N LEU A 68 -2.88 -3.59 -11.98
CA LEU A 68 -3.93 -4.58 -11.87
C LEU A 68 -4.36 -5.00 -13.27
N ARG A 69 -4.19 -6.27 -13.59
CA ARG A 69 -4.58 -6.84 -14.88
C ARG A 69 -5.56 -7.97 -14.67
N CYS A 70 -6.72 -7.88 -15.33
CA CYS A 70 -7.70 -8.95 -15.38
C CYS A 70 -7.88 -9.41 -16.82
N ARG A 71 -7.93 -10.72 -17.04
CA ARG A 71 -8.00 -11.31 -18.38
C ARG A 71 -8.75 -12.64 -18.35
N THR A 72 -9.80 -12.75 -19.15
CA THR A 72 -10.52 -14.00 -19.36
C THR A 72 -10.02 -14.75 -20.60
N ASN A 73 -9.69 -14.01 -21.67
CA ASN A 73 -9.12 -14.54 -22.91
C ASN A 73 -8.24 -13.48 -23.62
N SER A 74 -7.76 -13.70 -24.85
CA SER A 74 -6.87 -12.72 -25.54
C SER A 74 -7.51 -11.39 -25.88
N THR A 75 -8.83 -11.34 -26.07
CA THR A 75 -9.56 -10.14 -26.51
C THR A 75 -10.24 -9.41 -25.35
N ASN A 76 -10.53 -10.11 -24.25
CA ASN A 76 -11.14 -9.54 -23.05
C ASN A 76 -10.09 -9.42 -21.93
N ALA A 77 -9.41 -8.27 -21.91
CA ALA A 77 -8.42 -7.92 -20.91
C ALA A 77 -8.47 -6.43 -20.55
N ILE A 78 -8.31 -6.13 -19.27
CA ILE A 78 -8.15 -4.78 -18.73
C ILE A 78 -6.82 -4.67 -17.99
N SER A 79 -6.17 -3.51 -18.05
CA SER A 79 -5.00 -3.19 -17.24
C SER A 79 -5.11 -1.78 -16.68
N VAL A 80 -5.05 -1.66 -15.36
CA VAL A 80 -5.15 -0.38 -14.64
C VAL A 80 -3.83 -0.14 -13.90
N PRO A 81 -3.05 0.90 -14.25
CA PRO A 81 -1.84 1.25 -13.51
C PRO A 81 -2.15 2.20 -12.33
N ILE A 82 -1.36 2.11 -11.27
CA ILE A 82 -1.33 3.09 -10.17
C ILE A 82 0.09 3.21 -9.59
N LYS A 83 0.32 4.28 -8.83
CA LYS A 83 1.54 4.51 -8.08
C LYS A 83 1.30 4.27 -6.59
N THR A 84 2.28 3.67 -5.92
CA THR A 84 2.24 3.56 -4.46
C THR A 84 2.35 4.92 -3.78
N ASN A 85 1.64 5.08 -2.67
CA ASN A 85 1.68 6.27 -1.83
C ASN A 85 3.00 6.37 -1.02
N SER A 86 3.12 7.36 -0.15
CA SER A 86 4.30 7.59 0.70
C SER A 86 4.67 6.39 1.59
N GLY A 87 3.69 5.59 2.00
CA GLY A 87 3.87 4.37 2.80
C GLY A 87 4.08 3.11 1.96
N GLY A 88 4.25 3.22 0.64
CA GLY A 88 4.45 2.06 -0.25
C GLY A 88 3.19 1.25 -0.54
N TYR A 89 2.03 1.69 -0.08
CA TYR A 89 0.74 1.04 -0.33
C TYR A 89 0.15 1.49 -1.67
N PHE A 90 -0.62 0.60 -2.30
CA PHE A 90 -1.51 0.95 -3.40
C PHE A 90 -2.91 0.42 -3.12
N LEU A 91 -3.92 1.13 -3.61
CA LEU A 91 -5.32 0.72 -3.56
C LEU A 91 -5.97 1.05 -4.91
N PHE A 92 -6.34 0.03 -5.66
CA PHE A 92 -7.19 0.18 -6.84
C PHE A 92 -8.64 0.29 -6.38
N GLN A 93 -9.36 1.30 -6.86
CA GLN A 93 -10.79 1.48 -6.63
C GLN A 93 -11.46 1.61 -7.98
N THR A 94 -12.18 0.56 -8.41
CA THR A 94 -12.75 0.54 -9.75
C THR A 94 -14.02 -0.32 -9.84
N SER A 95 -14.95 0.08 -10.71
CA SER A 95 -16.10 -0.72 -11.14
C SER A 95 -15.83 -1.53 -12.42
N GLN A 96 -14.67 -1.34 -13.07
CA GLN A 96 -14.35 -1.97 -14.35
C GLN A 96 -14.07 -3.48 -14.25
N LEU A 97 -14.06 -4.04 -13.03
CA LEU A 97 -13.73 -5.44 -12.76
C LEU A 97 -14.96 -6.32 -12.52
N THR A 98 -16.16 -5.74 -12.53
CA THR A 98 -17.41 -6.46 -12.21
C THR A 98 -17.70 -7.62 -13.16
N SER A 99 -17.14 -7.61 -14.37
CA SER A 99 -17.25 -8.69 -15.36
C SER A 99 -16.15 -9.76 -15.25
N PHE A 100 -15.20 -9.63 -14.31
CA PHE A 100 -14.11 -10.58 -14.12
C PHE A 100 -14.23 -11.28 -12.77
N THR A 101 -13.83 -12.55 -12.71
CA THR A 101 -13.65 -13.23 -11.43
C THR A 101 -12.26 -12.91 -10.86
N SER A 102 -12.12 -12.97 -9.53
CA SER A 102 -10.83 -12.70 -8.86
C SER A 102 -9.69 -13.58 -9.36
N SER A 103 -9.98 -14.81 -9.79
CA SER A 103 -9.00 -15.74 -10.36
C SER A 103 -8.48 -15.32 -11.74
N ASN A 104 -9.24 -14.47 -12.48
CA ASN A 104 -8.79 -13.86 -13.74
C ASN A 104 -7.86 -12.67 -13.54
N CYS A 105 -7.70 -12.21 -12.29
CA CYS A 105 -7.02 -10.96 -11.95
C CYS A 105 -5.69 -11.21 -11.24
N ARG A 106 -4.68 -10.43 -11.63
CA ARG A 106 -3.34 -10.44 -11.03
C ARG A 106 -2.81 -9.02 -10.91
N VAL A 107 -2.06 -8.77 -9.84
CA VAL A 107 -1.30 -7.53 -9.68
C VAL A 107 0.16 -7.78 -10.03
N TYR A 108 0.70 -6.91 -10.88
CA TYR A 108 2.09 -6.86 -11.28
C TYR A 108 2.71 -5.60 -10.70
N VAL A 109 3.89 -5.69 -10.10
CA VAL A 109 4.68 -4.51 -9.76
C VAL A 109 5.92 -4.50 -10.63
N THR A 110 5.87 -3.71 -11.69
CA THR A 110 6.84 -3.80 -12.80
C THR A 110 8.09 -2.96 -12.56
N ASN A 111 7.99 -1.92 -11.73
CA ASN A 111 9.08 -0.98 -11.53
C ASN A 111 9.10 -0.37 -10.12
N SER A 112 10.32 -0.22 -9.60
CA SER A 112 10.63 0.59 -8.42
C SER A 112 11.34 1.87 -8.87
N PRO A 113 10.94 3.06 -8.38
CA PRO A 113 11.62 4.31 -8.69
C PRO A 113 13.02 4.38 -8.07
N LEU A 114 13.35 3.49 -7.13
CA LEU A 114 14.65 3.43 -6.50
C LEU A 114 15.63 2.66 -7.39
N ARG A 115 16.54 3.38 -8.06
CA ARG A 115 17.59 2.77 -8.92
C ARG A 115 18.40 1.68 -8.22
N LYS A 116 18.64 1.86 -6.92
CA LYS A 116 19.41 0.94 -6.07
C LYS A 116 18.58 -0.21 -5.50
N CYS A 117 17.26 -0.21 -5.64
CA CYS A 117 16.37 -1.27 -5.15
C CYS A 117 15.27 -1.57 -6.16
N ASN A 118 15.65 -2.23 -7.26
CA ASN A 118 14.81 -2.45 -8.44
C ASN A 118 14.82 -3.89 -8.96
N VAL A 119 15.35 -4.85 -8.19
CA VAL A 119 15.25 -6.28 -8.51
C VAL A 119 14.07 -6.90 -7.76
N LEU A 120 12.98 -7.21 -8.46
CA LEU A 120 11.82 -7.88 -7.87
C LEU A 120 12.20 -9.32 -7.48
N VAL A 121 12.09 -9.65 -6.19
CA VAL A 121 12.40 -10.99 -5.65
C VAL A 121 11.19 -11.71 -5.11
N TYR A 122 10.15 -10.99 -4.72
CA TYR A 122 8.86 -11.58 -4.36
C TYR A 122 7.74 -10.84 -5.10
N PRO A 123 6.84 -11.57 -5.79
CA PRO A 123 6.70 -13.04 -5.81
C PRO A 123 7.70 -13.79 -6.70
N GLY A 124 8.63 -13.07 -7.33
CA GLY A 124 9.68 -13.62 -8.18
C GLY A 124 9.95 -12.67 -9.35
N PRO A 125 10.99 -12.91 -10.17
CA PRO A 125 11.29 -12.07 -11.32
C PRO A 125 10.10 -12.03 -12.29
N ARG A 126 9.62 -10.82 -12.62
CA ARG A 126 8.41 -10.61 -13.45
C ARG A 126 7.15 -11.29 -12.89
N GLY A 127 7.16 -11.64 -11.61
CA GLY A 127 6.06 -12.32 -10.94
C GLY A 127 4.85 -11.41 -10.71
N SER A 128 3.73 -12.03 -10.40
CA SER A 128 2.47 -11.36 -10.07
C SER A 128 1.75 -12.12 -8.97
N ASN A 129 0.97 -11.39 -8.16
CA ASN A 129 0.15 -11.99 -7.12
C ASN A 129 -1.31 -12.09 -7.59
N MET A 130 -1.95 -13.19 -7.24
CA MET A 130 -3.39 -13.36 -7.41
C MET A 130 -4.15 -12.56 -6.34
N LEU A 131 -5.39 -12.20 -6.65
CA LEU A 131 -6.27 -11.54 -5.70
C LEU A 131 -6.81 -12.55 -4.69
N LYS A 132 -6.76 -12.20 -3.41
CA LYS A 132 -7.41 -12.94 -2.32
C LYS A 132 -8.49 -12.06 -1.74
N PHE A 133 -9.67 -12.64 -1.52
CA PHE A 133 -10.76 -11.92 -0.90
C PHE A 133 -10.40 -11.62 0.56
N GLU A 134 -10.60 -10.37 0.98
CA GLU A 134 -10.37 -9.94 2.36
C GLU A 134 -11.70 -9.70 3.06
N ARG A 135 -12.56 -8.85 2.49
CA ARG A 135 -13.83 -8.46 3.12
C ARG A 135 -14.81 -7.87 2.13
N ALA A 136 -16.08 -7.91 2.51
CA ALA A 136 -17.15 -7.19 1.84
C ALA A 136 -17.74 -6.13 2.78
N PHE A 137 -18.18 -5.02 2.23
CA PHE A 137 -18.81 -3.91 2.94
C PHE A 137 -20.18 -3.65 2.34
N THR A 138 -21.19 -3.50 3.19
CA THR A 138 -22.48 -2.97 2.78
C THR A 138 -22.46 -1.45 2.97
N THR A 139 -22.66 -0.73 1.88
CA THR A 139 -22.80 0.73 1.89
C THR A 139 -24.21 1.11 1.45
N ASN A 140 -24.60 2.37 1.63
CA ASN A 140 -25.86 2.89 1.12
C ASN A 140 -25.98 2.77 -0.42
N ASN A 141 -24.84 2.58 -1.12
CA ASN A 141 -24.76 2.51 -2.58
C ASN A 141 -24.53 1.08 -3.10
N GLY A 142 -24.65 0.06 -2.24
CA GLY A 142 -24.50 -1.34 -2.62
C GLY A 142 -23.39 -2.06 -1.84
N ILE A 143 -22.93 -3.18 -2.39
CA ILE A 143 -21.87 -3.99 -1.79
C ILE A 143 -20.53 -3.65 -2.46
N GLU A 144 -19.52 -3.37 -1.64
CA GLU A 144 -18.13 -3.17 -2.06
C GLU A 144 -17.29 -4.36 -1.60
N TYR A 145 -16.40 -4.86 -2.46
CA TYR A 145 -15.52 -5.99 -2.15
C TYR A 145 -14.08 -5.54 -2.11
N LEU A 146 -13.35 -5.86 -1.04
CA LEU A 146 -11.92 -5.64 -0.92
C LEU A 146 -11.16 -6.96 -1.08
N TYR A 147 -10.15 -6.91 -1.93
CA TYR A 147 -9.20 -7.97 -2.16
C TYR A 147 -7.79 -7.49 -1.83
N THR A 148 -6.92 -8.39 -1.38
CA THR A 148 -5.49 -8.13 -1.27
C THR A 148 -4.73 -8.85 -2.38
N SER A 149 -3.65 -8.23 -2.82
CA SER A 149 -2.58 -8.86 -3.60
C SER A 149 -1.32 -9.11 -2.76
N GLY A 150 -1.37 -8.85 -1.45
CA GLY A 150 -0.24 -9.02 -0.53
C GLY A 150 0.92 -8.06 -0.80
N SER A 151 2.13 -8.51 -0.47
CA SER A 151 3.34 -7.72 -0.62
C SER A 151 4.10 -8.00 -1.93
N PHE A 152 4.84 -7.02 -2.41
CA PHE A 152 5.85 -7.15 -3.46
C PHE A 152 7.17 -6.68 -2.90
N VAL A 153 8.25 -7.44 -3.13
CA VAL A 153 9.54 -7.15 -2.52
C VAL A 153 10.59 -6.98 -3.59
N PHE A 154 11.20 -5.80 -3.61
CA PHE A 154 12.42 -5.51 -4.34
C PHE A 154 13.63 -5.67 -3.44
N GLN A 155 14.78 -5.91 -4.05
CA GLN A 155 16.08 -5.85 -3.38
C GLN A 155 17.08 -5.06 -4.23
N PRO A 156 18.21 -4.67 -3.63
CA PRO A 156 19.34 -4.14 -4.39
C PRO A 156 19.92 -5.15 -5.38
N LYS A 157 20.42 -4.64 -6.52
CA LYS A 157 21.26 -5.46 -7.40
C LYS A 157 22.52 -5.87 -6.64
N LYS A 158 23.04 -7.05 -6.95
CA LYS A 158 24.30 -7.55 -6.37
C LYS A 158 25.40 -6.48 -6.51
N GLY A 159 26.06 -6.15 -5.42
CA GLY A 159 27.13 -5.13 -5.37
C GLY A 159 26.65 -3.68 -5.21
N LEU A 160 25.35 -3.38 -5.35
CA LEU A 160 24.82 -2.06 -5.02
C LEU A 160 24.45 -1.99 -3.53
N ARG A 161 24.98 -0.97 -2.85
CA ARG A 161 24.55 -0.60 -1.50
C ARG A 161 23.37 0.37 -1.59
N CYS A 162 22.50 0.29 -0.60
CA CYS A 162 21.41 1.25 -0.42
C CYS A 162 21.95 2.70 -0.34
N PRO A 163 21.13 3.71 -0.66
CA PRO A 163 21.45 5.10 -0.35
C PRO A 163 21.80 5.27 1.14
#